data_AF-A0A2D4FLR3-F1
#
_entry.id   AF-A0A2D4FLR3-F1
#
_cell.length_a   1.000
_cell.length_b   1.000
_cell.length_c   1.000
_cell.angle_alpha   90.00
_cell.angle_beta   90.00
_cell.angle_gamma   90.00
#
_symmetry.space_group_name_H-M   'P 1'
#
loop_
_entity.id
_entity.type
_entity.pdbx_description
1 polymer ?
#
loop_
_entity_poly.entity_id
_entity_poly.type
_entity_poly.pdbx_seq_one_letter_code
_entity_poly.pdbx_strand_id
1 'polypeptide(L)'
;MQYAKYMENHSIEGVRHVYSRACTIHLSKKPMVHLLWAAFEEQQGNINEARRILKIFEENVSGLAMIRLRRVSLERRHGNMEEAEHLLQEAVKNSKSNYEASFFAVKLARHLFKIQKNLPKARKVLLEAIDRDRDNPKLYLNLLEIEYSGDLKQNEE
;
A
#
# COMPACT_ATOMS: atom_id res chain seq x y z
N MET A 1 5.43 22.54 3.93
CA MET A 1 4.19 22.29 3.14
C MET A 1 3.21 23.45 3.18
N GLN A 2 3.42 24.48 4.01
CA GLN A 2 2.51 25.62 4.11
C GLN A 2 2.39 26.41 2.80
N TYR A 3 3.46 26.46 1.99
CA TYR A 3 3.48 27.11 0.68
C TYR A 3 2.66 26.39 -0.39
N ALA A 4 2.64 25.04 -0.40
CA ALA A 4 1.82 24.27 -1.33
C ALA A 4 0.32 24.48 -1.04
N LYS A 5 -0.09 24.42 0.23
CA LYS A 5 -1.46 24.74 0.66
C LYS A 5 -1.87 26.18 0.34
N TYR A 6 -0.94 27.13 0.44
CA TYR A 6 -1.20 28.52 0.05
C TYR A 6 -1.44 28.65 -1.46
N MET A 7 -0.66 27.94 -2.26
CA MET A 7 -0.77 27.96 -3.73
C MET A 7 -1.97 27.18 -4.27
N GLU A 8 -2.53 26.23 -3.53
CA GLU A 8 -3.77 25.52 -3.92
C GLU A 8 -4.94 26.48 -4.20
N ASN A 9 -4.97 27.63 -3.50
CA ASN A 9 -5.99 28.66 -3.71
C ASN A 9 -5.68 29.61 -4.88
N HIS A 10 -4.49 29.55 -5.48
CA HIS A 10 -4.02 30.52 -6.47
C HIS A 10 -3.72 29.90 -7.83
N SER A 11 -3.06 28.74 -7.90
CA SER A 11 -2.76 28.05 -9.16
C SER A 11 -2.36 26.59 -8.94
N ILE A 12 -3.11 25.66 -9.53
CA ILE A 12 -2.83 24.21 -9.52
C ILE A 12 -1.47 23.90 -10.17
N GLU A 13 -1.14 24.58 -11.27
CA GLU A 13 0.14 24.41 -11.96
C GLU A 13 1.33 24.91 -11.13
N GLY A 14 1.15 26.01 -10.40
CA GLY A 14 2.13 26.52 -9.45
C GLY A 14 2.44 25.51 -8.35
N VAL A 15 1.41 24.88 -7.77
CA VAL A 15 1.56 23.82 -6.76
C VAL A 15 2.32 22.63 -7.33
N ARG A 16 1.98 22.17 -8.54
CA ARG A 16 2.68 21.07 -9.22
C ARG A 16 4.16 21.38 -9.43
N HIS A 17 4.49 22.59 -9.87
CA HIS A 17 5.87 23.00 -10.07
C HIS A 17 6.66 23.05 -8.74
N VAL A 18 6.05 23.56 -7.66
CA VAL A 18 6.65 23.55 -6.32
C VAL A 18 6.95 22.13 -5.85
N TYR A 19 5.98 21.21 -5.98
CA TYR A 19 6.18 19.81 -5.60
C TYR A 19 7.26 19.13 -6.45
N SER A 20 7.21 19.30 -7.77
CA SER A 20 8.19 18.73 -8.68
C SER A 20 9.60 19.17 -8.32
N ARG A 21 9.83 20.47 -8.12
CA ARG A 21 11.14 21.00 -7.73
C ARG A 21 11.58 20.54 -6.34
N ALA A 22 10.66 20.51 -5.38
CA ALA A 22 10.96 20.06 -4.03
C ALA A 22 11.38 18.58 -4.00
N CYS A 23 10.68 17.71 -4.72
CA CYS A 23 10.93 16.27 -4.75
C CYS A 23 12.15 15.91 -5.62
N THR A 24 12.36 16.58 -6.75
CA THR A 24 13.45 16.20 -7.67
C THR A 24 14.80 16.80 -7.32
N ILE A 25 14.84 18.00 -6.73
CA ILE A 25 16.11 18.71 -6.47
C ILE A 25 16.48 18.68 -4.98
N HIS A 26 15.55 19.07 -4.10
CA HIS A 26 15.91 19.43 -2.73
C HIS A 26 15.68 18.31 -1.70
N LEU A 27 14.60 17.54 -1.85
CA LEU A 27 14.06 16.66 -0.80
C LEU A 27 13.82 15.24 -1.32
N SER A 28 14.63 14.76 -2.27
CA SER A 28 14.47 13.49 -3.00
C SER A 28 14.34 12.23 -2.15
N LYS A 29 14.87 12.25 -0.93
CA LYS A 29 14.76 11.11 0.02
C LYS A 29 13.70 11.30 1.11
N LYS A 30 13.06 12.48 1.22
CA LYS A 30 12.07 12.74 2.26
C LYS A 30 10.71 12.17 1.85
N PRO A 31 10.18 11.12 2.53
CA PRO A 31 8.97 10.45 2.09
C PRO A 31 7.73 11.33 2.11
N MET A 32 7.57 12.14 3.16
CA MET A 32 6.37 12.96 3.34
C MET A 32 6.09 13.90 2.17
N VAL A 33 7.13 14.42 1.50
CA VAL A 33 6.95 15.37 0.40
C VAL A 33 6.42 14.67 -0.85
N HIS A 34 6.96 13.49 -1.17
CA HIS A 34 6.54 12.67 -2.30
C HIS A 34 5.13 12.12 -2.09
N LEU A 35 4.80 11.69 -0.87
CA LEU A 35 3.46 11.21 -0.54
C LEU A 35 2.40 12.31 -0.68
N LEU A 36 2.74 13.53 -0.28
CA LEU A 36 1.85 14.69 -0.42
C LEU A 36 1.71 15.14 -1.87
N TRP A 37 2.79 15.09 -2.66
CA TRP A 37 2.70 15.34 -4.11
C TRP A 37 1.82 14.31 -4.82
N ALA A 38 2.00 13.02 -4.54
CA ALA A 38 1.15 11.97 -5.12
C ALA A 38 -0.31 12.12 -4.71
N ALA A 39 -0.59 12.49 -3.45
CA ALA A 39 -1.94 12.78 -2.98
C ALA A 39 -2.56 14.00 -3.67
N PHE A 40 -1.76 15.05 -3.90
CA PHE A 40 -2.20 16.22 -4.66
C PHE A 40 -2.58 15.84 -6.10
N GLU A 41 -1.73 15.11 -6.82
CA GLU A 41 -2.07 14.69 -8.21
C GLU A 41 -3.30 13.79 -8.24
N GLU A 42 -3.46 12.89 -7.26
CA GLU A 42 -4.67 12.08 -7.11
C GLU A 42 -5.93 12.96 -6.92
N GLN A 43 -5.85 14.00 -6.09
CA GLN A 43 -6.96 14.95 -5.88
C GLN A 43 -7.29 15.76 -7.13
N GLN A 44 -6.30 16.05 -7.98
CA GLN A 44 -6.52 16.73 -9.26
C GLN A 44 -6.99 15.78 -10.39
N GLY A 45 -7.17 14.49 -10.10
CA GLY A 45 -7.59 13.48 -11.08
C GLY A 45 -6.45 12.88 -11.92
N ASN A 46 -5.20 13.30 -11.69
CA ASN A 46 -4.02 12.80 -12.40
C ASN A 46 -3.49 11.51 -11.77
N ILE A 47 -4.30 10.45 -11.81
CA ILE A 47 -4.00 9.20 -11.11
C ILE A 47 -2.73 8.52 -11.65
N ASN A 48 -2.51 8.56 -12.96
CA ASN A 48 -1.32 7.99 -13.59
C ASN A 48 -0.04 8.68 -13.12
N GLU A 49 -0.09 9.99 -12.89
CA GLU A 49 1.05 10.74 -12.37
C GLU A 49 1.31 10.41 -10.90
N ALA A 50 0.25 10.29 -10.09
CA ALA A 50 0.37 9.80 -8.71
C ALA A 50 1.04 8.41 -8.63
N ARG A 51 0.67 7.48 -9.53
CA ARG A 51 1.33 6.17 -9.67
C ARG A 51 2.82 6.30 -9.99
N ARG A 52 3.15 7.14 -10.99
CA ARG A 52 4.52 7.37 -11.44
C ARG A 52 5.38 7.92 -10.31
N ILE A 53 4.90 8.93 -9.59
CA ILE A 53 5.60 9.55 -8.45
C ILE A 53 5.91 8.50 -7.38
N LEU A 54 4.91 7.71 -6.98
CA LEU A 54 5.10 6.69 -5.95
C LEU A 54 6.05 5.57 -6.39
N LYS A 55 5.99 5.16 -7.66
CA LYS A 55 6.89 4.13 -8.21
C LYS A 55 8.34 4.60 -8.22
N ILE A 56 8.61 5.78 -8.79
CA ILE A 56 9.96 6.36 -8.82
C ILE A 56 10.49 6.55 -7.39
N PHE A 57 9.64 7.00 -6.48
CA PHE A 57 10.06 7.20 -5.09
C PHE A 57 10.41 5.88 -4.40
N GLU A 58 9.67 4.81 -4.65
CA GLU A 58 9.98 3.47 -4.13
C GLU A 58 11.31 2.92 -4.68
N GLU A 59 11.58 3.13 -5.97
CA GLU A 59 12.83 2.75 -6.61
C GLU A 59 14.03 3.52 -6.01
N ASN A 60 13.83 4.81 -5.72
CA ASN A 60 14.87 5.66 -5.10
C ASN A 60 15.09 5.36 -3.60
N VAL A 61 14.06 4.93 -2.88
CA VAL A 61 14.10 4.66 -1.44
C VAL A 61 13.52 3.28 -1.13
N SER A 62 14.34 2.26 -1.38
CA SER A 62 13.98 0.86 -1.12
C SER A 62 13.75 0.56 0.38
N GLY A 63 12.88 -0.41 0.67
CA GLY A 63 12.66 -0.94 2.03
C GLY A 63 11.68 -0.14 2.91
N LEU A 64 11.06 0.93 2.40
CA LEU A 64 10.03 1.65 3.14
C LEU A 64 8.65 1.07 2.87
N ALA A 65 8.19 0.18 3.77
CA ALA A 65 6.88 -0.46 3.69
C ALA A 65 5.70 0.53 3.53
N MET A 66 5.83 1.74 4.09
CA MET A 66 4.80 2.79 3.94
C MET A 66 4.56 3.19 2.48
N ILE A 67 5.59 3.19 1.62
CA ILE A 67 5.46 3.58 0.21
C ILE A 67 4.66 2.52 -0.53
N ARG A 68 5.03 1.24 -0.34
CA ARG A 68 4.33 0.09 -0.91
C ARG A 68 2.84 0.11 -0.51
N LEU A 69 2.55 0.33 0.77
CA LEU A 69 1.16 0.44 1.25
C LEU A 69 0.42 1.64 0.66
N ARG A 70 1.09 2.77 0.39
CA ARG A 70 0.47 3.91 -0.30
C ARG A 70 0.10 3.55 -1.74
N ARG A 71 0.99 2.87 -2.48
CA ARG A 71 0.72 2.39 -3.85
C ARG A 71 -0.49 1.45 -3.88
N VAL A 72 -0.50 0.44 -3.00
CA VAL A 72 -1.63 -0.50 -2.85
C VAL A 72 -2.94 0.25 -2.55
N SER A 73 -2.89 1.24 -1.66
CA SER A 73 -4.09 2.01 -1.29
C SER A 73 -4.60 2.88 -2.44
N LEU A 74 -3.71 3.42 -3.28
CA LEU A 74 -4.08 4.16 -4.49
C LEU A 74 -4.84 3.24 -5.46
N GLU A 75 -4.30 2.07 -5.77
CA GLU A 75 -4.97 1.13 -6.69
C GLU A 75 -6.33 0.68 -6.16
N ARG A 76 -6.45 0.43 -4.84
CA ARG A 76 -7.72 0.09 -4.21
C ARG A 76 -8.78 1.18 -4.35
N ARG A 77 -8.41 2.46 -4.18
CA ARG A 77 -9.37 3.59 -4.33
C ARG A 77 -9.87 3.75 -5.76
N HIS A 78 -9.09 3.28 -6.73
CA HIS A 78 -9.43 3.36 -8.16
C HIS A 78 -9.91 2.03 -8.75
N GLY A 79 -10.27 1.05 -7.91
CA GLY A 79 -10.87 -0.21 -8.36
C GLY A 79 -9.88 -1.24 -8.93
N ASN A 80 -8.58 -0.93 -8.96
CA ASN A 80 -7.54 -1.82 -9.48
C ASN A 80 -7.13 -2.87 -8.44
N MET A 81 -8.06 -3.78 -8.12
CA MET A 81 -7.87 -4.78 -7.05
C MET A 81 -6.81 -5.83 -7.37
N GLU A 82 -6.61 -6.14 -8.65
CA GLU A 82 -5.58 -7.07 -9.14
C GLU A 82 -4.18 -6.48 -8.95
N GLU A 83 -3.97 -5.24 -9.38
CA GLU A 83 -2.67 -4.56 -9.19
C GLU A 83 -2.36 -4.37 -7.71
N ALA A 84 -3.37 -4.02 -6.89
CA ALA A 84 -3.20 -3.93 -5.44
C ALA A 84 -2.75 -5.27 -4.82
N GLU A 85 -3.27 -6.38 -5.32
CA GLU A 85 -2.87 -7.73 -4.89
C GLU A 85 -1.45 -8.06 -5.36
N HIS A 86 -1.15 -7.82 -6.64
CA HIS A 86 0.15 -8.06 -7.24
C HIS A 86 1.27 -7.31 -6.51
N LEU A 87 1.05 -6.03 -6.18
CA LEU A 87 2.00 -5.23 -5.41
C LEU A 87 2.31 -5.82 -4.02
N LEU A 88 1.32 -6.39 -3.34
CA LEU A 88 1.50 -7.04 -2.05
C LEU A 88 2.22 -8.40 -2.20
N GLN A 89 1.87 -9.18 -3.21
CA GLN A 89 2.56 -10.44 -3.52
C GLN A 89 4.04 -10.22 -3.83
N GLU A 90 4.34 -9.23 -4.66
CA GLU A 90 5.71 -8.83 -4.97
C GLU A 90 6.46 -8.41 -3.70
N ALA A 91 5.81 -7.68 -2.80
CA ALA A 91 6.39 -7.27 -1.52
C ALA A 91 6.70 -8.45 -0.58
N VAL A 92 5.84 -9.47 -0.54
CA VAL A 92 6.09 -10.72 0.20
C VAL A 92 7.25 -11.52 -0.41
N LYS A 93 7.37 -11.51 -1.75
CA LYS A 93 8.44 -12.21 -2.47
C LYS A 93 9.80 -11.54 -2.31
N ASN A 94 9.84 -10.22 -2.36
CA ASN A 94 11.07 -9.42 -2.36
C ASN A 94 11.50 -8.94 -0.96
N SER A 95 10.75 -9.31 0.09
CA SER A 95 11.08 -8.98 1.48
C SER A 95 12.46 -9.53 1.89
N LYS A 96 13.23 -8.74 2.64
CA LYS A 96 14.59 -9.12 3.07
C LYS A 96 14.61 -9.93 4.36
N SER A 97 13.52 -9.92 5.12
CA SER A 97 13.40 -10.61 6.40
C SER A 97 12.06 -11.34 6.52
N ASN A 98 12.03 -12.42 7.30
CA ASN A 98 10.79 -13.13 7.62
C ASN A 98 9.76 -12.18 8.26
N TYR A 99 10.20 -11.29 9.14
CA TYR A 99 9.32 -10.28 9.75
C TYR A 99 8.63 -9.39 8.71
N GLU A 100 9.38 -8.91 7.71
CA GLU A 100 8.84 -8.09 6.63
C GLU A 100 7.92 -8.90 5.71
N ALA A 101 8.29 -10.14 5.36
CA ALA A 101 7.46 -11.06 4.59
C ALA A 101 6.11 -11.29 5.27
N SER A 102 6.14 -11.63 6.57
CA SER A 102 4.96 -11.86 7.41
C SER A 102 4.10 -10.61 7.53
N PHE A 103 4.71 -9.43 7.66
CA PHE A 103 3.99 -8.16 7.66
C PHE A 103 3.18 -7.97 6.37
N PHE A 104 3.79 -8.15 5.20
CA PHE A 104 3.09 -8.00 3.92
C PHE A 104 2.08 -9.13 3.68
N ALA A 105 2.36 -10.36 4.12
CA ALA A 105 1.45 -11.50 4.00
C ALA A 105 0.14 -11.25 4.77
N VAL A 106 0.22 -10.67 5.98
CA VAL A 106 -0.96 -10.24 6.74
C VAL A 106 -1.77 -9.19 5.97
N LYS A 107 -1.10 -8.22 5.33
CA LYS A 107 -1.79 -7.19 4.54
C LYS A 107 -2.45 -7.79 3.29
N LEU A 108 -1.79 -8.73 2.62
CA LEU A 108 -2.32 -9.47 1.48
C LEU A 108 -3.56 -10.29 1.88
N ALA A 109 -3.48 -11.08 2.95
CA ALA A 109 -4.60 -11.87 3.43
C ALA A 109 -5.82 -11.00 3.78
N ARG A 110 -5.61 -9.87 4.46
CA ARG A 110 -6.70 -8.92 4.77
C ARG A 110 -7.32 -8.29 3.53
N HIS A 111 -6.51 -7.95 2.52
CA HIS A 111 -7.01 -7.44 1.24
C HIS A 111 -7.91 -8.47 0.55
N LEU A 112 -7.41 -9.70 0.40
CA LEU A 112 -8.15 -10.81 -0.19
C LEU A 112 -9.46 -11.09 0.53
N PHE A 113 -9.44 -11.16 1.87
CA PHE A 113 -10.62 -11.47 2.66
C PHE A 113 -11.63 -10.32 2.72
N LYS A 114 -11.21 -9.12 3.13
CA LYS A 114 -12.15 -8.02 3.39
C LYS A 114 -12.59 -7.31 2.12
N ILE A 115 -11.73 -7.24 1.10
CA ILE A 115 -11.99 -6.47 -0.13
C ILE A 115 -12.49 -7.39 -1.24
N GLN A 116 -11.73 -8.42 -1.58
CA GLN A 116 -12.11 -9.36 -2.66
C GLN A 116 -13.05 -10.49 -2.21
N LYS A 117 -13.35 -10.61 -0.90
CA LYS A 117 -14.18 -11.68 -0.32
C LYS A 117 -13.69 -13.10 -0.60
N ASN A 118 -12.38 -13.26 -0.84
CA ASN A 118 -11.79 -14.55 -1.14
C ASN A 118 -11.11 -15.14 0.12
N LEU A 119 -11.92 -15.80 0.96
CA LEU A 119 -11.45 -16.46 2.18
C LEU A 119 -10.46 -17.60 1.90
N PRO A 120 -10.69 -18.54 0.95
CA PRO A 120 -9.76 -19.63 0.70
C PRO A 120 -8.35 -19.15 0.32
N LYS A 121 -8.27 -18.12 -0.52
CA LYS A 121 -6.98 -17.54 -0.94
C LYS A 121 -6.30 -16.79 0.21
N ALA A 122 -7.06 -16.06 1.03
CA ALA A 122 -6.52 -15.41 2.23
C ALA A 122 -5.94 -16.42 3.23
N ARG A 123 -6.65 -17.52 3.48
CA ARG A 123 -6.19 -18.63 4.34
C ARG A 123 -4.88 -19.23 3.80
N LYS A 124 -4.83 -19.53 2.51
CA LYS A 124 -3.63 -20.08 1.86
C LYS A 124 -2.41 -19.17 2.06
N VAL A 125 -2.55 -17.86 1.86
CA VAL A 125 -1.47 -16.89 2.07
C VAL A 125 -0.96 -16.90 3.52
N LEU A 126 -1.87 -16.98 4.51
CA LEU A 126 -1.46 -17.02 5.92
C LEU A 126 -0.76 -18.33 6.28
N LEU A 127 -1.24 -19.46 5.78
CA LEU A 127 -0.60 -20.76 6.01
C LEU A 127 0.81 -20.80 5.42
N GLU A 128 0.98 -20.34 4.17
CA GLU A 128 2.31 -20.23 3.53
C GLU A 128 3.26 -19.31 4.31
N ALA A 129 2.73 -18.23 4.90
CA ALA A 129 3.53 -17.34 5.75
C ALA A 129 3.89 -17.99 7.09
N ILE A 130 2.98 -18.76 7.70
CA ILE A 130 3.22 -19.50 8.95
C ILE A 130 4.29 -20.56 8.75
N ASP A 131 4.26 -21.28 7.62
CA ASP A 131 5.26 -22.28 7.31
C ASP A 131 6.67 -21.67 7.21
N ARG A 132 6.77 -20.42 6.76
CA ARG A 132 8.03 -19.66 6.67
C ARG A 132 8.46 -19.04 8.01
N ASP A 133 7.52 -18.57 8.82
CA ASP A 133 7.77 -17.78 10.05
C ASP A 133 6.89 -18.28 11.20
N ARG A 134 7.20 -19.48 11.69
CA ARG A 134 6.39 -20.21 12.69
C ARG A 134 6.29 -19.53 14.05
N ASP A 135 7.25 -18.67 14.38
CA ASP A 135 7.35 -18.01 15.68
C ASP A 135 6.54 -16.70 15.75
N ASN A 136 5.92 -16.27 14.64
CA ASN A 136 5.25 -14.98 14.57
C ASN A 136 3.78 -15.07 15.01
N PRO A 137 3.42 -14.62 16.22
CA PRO A 137 2.05 -14.74 16.73
C PRO A 137 1.04 -13.93 15.90
N LYS A 138 1.49 -12.89 15.19
CA LYS A 138 0.58 -12.06 14.38
C LYS A 138 -0.04 -12.86 13.25
N LEU A 139 0.65 -13.86 12.69
CA LEU A 139 0.11 -14.67 11.61
C LEU A 139 -1.07 -15.52 12.10
N TYR A 140 -0.89 -16.22 13.22
CA TYR A 140 -1.96 -17.03 13.83
C TYR A 140 -3.14 -16.18 14.30
N LEU A 141 -2.89 -15.01 14.90
CA LEU A 141 -3.97 -14.09 15.30
C LEU A 141 -4.79 -13.61 14.10
N ASN A 142 -4.13 -13.33 12.97
CA ASN A 142 -4.85 -12.94 11.76
C ASN A 142 -5.60 -14.11 11.13
N LEU A 143 -5.05 -15.33 11.20
CA LEU A 143 -5.74 -16.54 10.73
C LEU A 143 -7.01 -16.77 11.55
N LEU A 144 -6.90 -16.75 12.88
CA LEU A 144 -8.05 -16.89 13.78
C LEU A 144 -9.13 -15.82 13.49
N GLU A 145 -8.74 -14.56 13.31
CA GLU A 145 -9.67 -13.47 13.00
C GLU A 145 -10.45 -13.71 11.69
N ILE A 146 -9.80 -14.21 10.64
CA ILE A 146 -10.47 -14.47 9.35
C ILE A 146 -11.39 -15.68 9.42
N GLU A 147 -11.02 -16.73 10.15
CA GLU A 147 -11.88 -17.92 10.34
C GLU A 147 -13.11 -17.56 11.15
N TYR A 148 -12.93 -16.93 12.30
CA TYR A 148 -14.04 -16.48 13.15
C TYR A 148 -15.00 -15.53 12.40
N SER A 149 -14.45 -14.60 11.61
CA SER A 149 -15.25 -13.71 10.77
C SER A 149 -15.93 -14.41 9.58
N GLY A 150 -15.40 -15.55 9.15
CA GLY A 150 -15.93 -16.35 8.04
C GLY A 150 -17.11 -17.20 8.49
N ASP A 151 -16.96 -17.86 9.64
CA ASP A 151 -17.99 -18.72 10.24
C ASP A 151 -19.27 -17.93 10.56
N LEU A 152 -19.14 -16.71 11.07
CA LEU A 152 -20.29 -15.83 11.33
C LEU A 152 -21.11 -15.56 10.06
N LYS A 153 -20.48 -15.47 8.89
CA LYS A 153 -21.18 -15.20 7.63
C LYS A 153 -21.85 -16.44 7.04
N GLN A 154 -21.25 -17.61 7.23
CA GLN A 154 -21.85 -18.87 6.80
C GLN A 154 -23.08 -19.23 7.66
N ASN A 155 -23.15 -18.73 8.90
CA ASN A 155 -24.29 -18.95 9.79
C ASN A 155 -25.44 -17.95 9.56
N GLU A 156 -25.24 -16.88 8.78
CA GLU A 156 -26.26 -15.87 8.45
C GLU A 156 -26.95 -16.11 7.08
N GLU A 157 -26.45 -17.06 6.29
CA GLU A 157 -27.05 -17.53 5.02
C GLU A 157 -27.80 -18.85 5.21
#